data_AF-A0A498SD40-F1
#
_entry.id   AF-A0A498SD40-F1
#
_cell.length_a   1.000
_cell.length_b   1.000
_cell.length_c   1.000
_cell.angle_alpha   90.00
_cell.angle_beta   90.00
_cell.angle_gamma   90.00
#
_symmetry.space_group_name_H-M   'P 1'
#
loop_
_entity.id
_entity.type
_entity.pdbx_description
1 polymer ?
#
loop_
_entity_poly.entity_id
_entity_poly.type
_entity_poly.pdbx_seq_one_letter_code
_entity_poly.pdbx_strand_id
1 'polypeptide(L)'
;MCIGAPCAVLVNNLKWSRAKILKFSKGNGVIIDLVDIGNDNIAKIENVRPLLKHFGRLPPLAFRCRMKDVDMNDLTVEKVNTFQNLIKSCGNIVRVELADVSSIPFLVNLYHPTVQGVNLGKLFYRCKEHIEHKAARERRWNKKLARMNDDFSNDCSSEESSEDKYLQPTHVLHLERLQKPITDEPLYISHIENSRFIYLHSEYHKKTIKKLEKHLLIKWSELKIIPEKWLIPALACAYADSLACNPCRVIVAEVGEQMVWLRSVDHGWKKNLSKIDCLSGSLRLLTREFSETPLTYLCCLPTSMQYHPHRSETDILRNILPTGTIVNIRRFPCKRSLPYRVDMFLENDESVTDILEHLRIKKRIIHPCFDLIPYKPSLCTQFYELDRNYQEDLEIFQPFAKGRLEYANL
;
A
#
# COMPACT_ATOMS: atom_id res chain seq x y z
N MET A 1 6.68 -16.41 -24.59
CA MET A 1 5.44 -16.03 -23.88
C MET A 1 4.90 -17.26 -23.17
N CYS A 2 4.39 -17.13 -21.94
CA CYS A 2 3.87 -18.24 -21.13
C CYS A 2 2.44 -17.94 -20.66
N ILE A 3 1.79 -18.94 -20.05
CA ILE A 3 0.48 -18.75 -19.41
C ILE A 3 0.61 -17.69 -18.30
N GLY A 4 -0.33 -16.76 -18.27
CA GLY A 4 -0.36 -15.63 -17.35
C GLY A 4 0.41 -14.39 -17.82
N ALA A 5 1.16 -14.47 -18.92
CA ALA A 5 1.94 -13.33 -19.41
C ALA A 5 1.04 -12.23 -20.02
N PRO A 6 1.35 -10.94 -19.78
CA PRO A 6 0.70 -9.83 -20.46
C PRO A 6 1.13 -9.76 -21.92
N CYS A 7 0.15 -9.55 -22.81
CA CYS A 7 0.37 -9.47 -24.25
C CYS A 7 -0.50 -8.38 -24.89
N ALA A 8 -0.07 -7.89 -26.04
CA ALA A 8 -0.92 -7.19 -26.97
C ALA A 8 -1.49 -8.20 -27.98
N VAL A 9 -2.78 -8.09 -28.29
CA VAL A 9 -3.45 -8.98 -29.25
C VAL A 9 -4.21 -8.18 -30.29
N LEU A 10 -4.07 -8.57 -31.55
CA LEU A 10 -4.87 -8.04 -32.64
C LEU A 10 -6.20 -8.79 -32.72
N VAL A 11 -7.29 -8.12 -32.34
CA VAL A 11 -8.65 -8.67 -32.40
C VAL A 11 -9.34 -8.17 -33.68
N ASN A 12 -9.97 -9.08 -34.42
CA ASN A 12 -10.72 -8.81 -35.66
C ASN A 12 -9.92 -8.03 -36.73
N ASN A 13 -8.59 -8.17 -36.76
CA ASN A 13 -7.68 -7.51 -37.71
C ASN A 13 -7.75 -5.97 -37.75
N LEU A 14 -8.33 -5.32 -36.73
CA LEU A 14 -8.57 -3.87 -36.75
C LEU A 14 -7.94 -3.14 -35.56
N LYS A 15 -7.89 -3.76 -34.37
CA LYS A 15 -7.45 -3.06 -33.15
C LYS A 15 -6.59 -3.94 -32.24
N TRP A 16 -5.45 -3.38 -31.82
CA TRP A 16 -4.61 -3.96 -30.77
C TRP A 16 -5.23 -3.69 -29.40
N SER A 17 -5.36 -4.74 -28.59
CA SER A 17 -5.90 -4.68 -27.23
C SER A 17 -4.92 -5.30 -26.25
N ARG A 18 -4.96 -4.86 -24.99
CA ARG A 18 -4.19 -5.50 -23.92
C ARG A 18 -4.89 -6.78 -23.48
N ALA A 19 -4.10 -7.81 -23.22
CA ALA A 19 -4.60 -9.11 -22.86
C ALA A 19 -3.65 -9.87 -21.93
N LYS A 20 -4.16 -10.97 -21.37
CA LYS A 20 -3.40 -11.95 -20.60
C LYS A 20 -3.58 -13.33 -21.21
N ILE A 21 -2.50 -14.07 -21.41
CA ILE A 21 -2.59 -15.44 -21.95
C ILE A 21 -3.19 -16.36 -20.88
N LEU A 22 -4.29 -17.03 -21.21
CA LEU A 22 -4.93 -18.02 -20.34
C LEU A 22 -4.48 -19.44 -20.67
N LYS A 23 -4.40 -19.79 -21.96
CA LYS A 23 -4.05 -21.15 -22.39
C LYS A 23 -3.59 -21.19 -23.85
N PHE A 24 -2.68 -22.12 -24.16
CA PHE A 24 -2.33 -22.46 -25.54
C PHE A 24 -3.14 -23.67 -26.01
N SER A 25 -3.70 -23.59 -27.22
CA SER A 25 -4.41 -24.67 -27.88
C SER A 25 -3.49 -25.41 -28.84
N LYS A 26 -3.79 -26.68 -29.14
CA LYS A 26 -2.92 -27.55 -29.97
C LYS A 26 -2.78 -27.09 -31.45
N GLY A 27 -3.59 -26.14 -31.93
CA GLY A 27 -3.61 -25.68 -33.32
C GLY A 27 -3.33 -24.19 -33.49
N ASN A 28 -2.21 -23.68 -32.98
CA ASN A 28 -1.78 -22.26 -33.05
C ASN A 28 -2.76 -21.22 -32.46
N GLY A 29 -3.81 -21.66 -31.77
CA GLY A 29 -4.75 -20.80 -31.05
C GLY A 29 -4.26 -20.51 -29.64
N VAL A 30 -4.50 -19.29 -29.18
CA VAL A 30 -4.24 -18.82 -27.82
C VAL A 30 -5.54 -18.30 -27.24
N ILE A 31 -5.94 -18.86 -26.11
CA ILE A 31 -7.04 -18.32 -25.30
C ILE A 31 -6.46 -17.19 -24.46
N ILE A 32 -7.07 -16.01 -24.58
CA ILE A 32 -6.64 -14.79 -23.93
C ILE A 32 -7.80 -14.16 -23.16
N ASP A 33 -7.48 -13.43 -22.09
CA ASP A 33 -8.40 -12.54 -21.37
C ASP A 33 -8.12 -11.11 -21.84
N LEU A 34 -9.11 -10.45 -22.45
CA LEU A 34 -9.02 -9.04 -22.82
C LEU A 34 -9.21 -8.19 -21.57
N VAL A 35 -8.11 -7.90 -20.88
CA VAL A 35 -8.08 -7.31 -19.53
C VAL A 35 -8.76 -5.94 -19.38
N ASP A 36 -9.05 -5.26 -20.49
CA ASP A 36 -9.75 -3.96 -20.51
C ASP A 36 -11.23 -4.06 -20.89
N ILE A 37 -11.67 -5.24 -21.32
CA ILE A 37 -13.03 -5.52 -21.77
C ILE A 37 -13.70 -6.56 -20.84
N GLY A 38 -12.92 -7.49 -20.29
CA GLY A 38 -13.38 -8.55 -19.38
C GLY A 38 -13.92 -9.80 -20.11
N ASN A 39 -13.65 -9.93 -21.41
CA ASN A 39 -14.07 -11.06 -22.22
C ASN A 39 -12.89 -11.95 -22.60
N ASP A 40 -13.09 -13.26 -22.49
CA ASP A 40 -12.17 -14.25 -23.04
C ASP A 40 -12.33 -14.31 -24.57
N ASN A 41 -11.22 -14.45 -25.29
CA ASN A 41 -11.21 -14.56 -26.74
C ASN A 41 -10.18 -15.59 -27.22
N ILE A 42 -10.38 -16.10 -28.44
CA ILE A 42 -9.44 -17.01 -29.10
C ILE A 42 -8.75 -16.23 -30.21
N ALA A 43 -7.44 -16.07 -30.10
CA ALA A 43 -6.61 -15.42 -31.11
C ALA A 43 -5.60 -16.41 -31.69
N LYS A 44 -5.17 -16.18 -32.93
CA LYS A 44 -4.02 -16.90 -33.49
C LYS A 44 -2.73 -16.38 -32.86
N ILE A 45 -1.76 -17.26 -32.62
CA ILE A 45 -0.47 -16.91 -32.02
C ILE A 45 0.27 -15.79 -32.78
N GLU A 46 0.12 -15.73 -34.11
CA GLU A 46 0.69 -14.68 -34.99
C GLU A 46 0.17 -13.27 -34.67
N ASN A 47 -1.03 -13.19 -34.09
CA ASN A 47 -1.68 -11.94 -33.69
C ASN A 47 -1.36 -11.55 -32.23
N VAL A 48 -0.50 -12.31 -31.54
CA VAL A 48 -0.13 -12.07 -30.14
C VAL A 48 1.31 -11.58 -30.08
N ARG A 49 1.53 -10.46 -29.40
CA ARG A 49 2.85 -9.85 -29.18
C ARG A 49 3.09 -9.61 -27.69
N PRO A 50 4.34 -9.65 -27.20
CA PRO A 50 4.66 -9.20 -25.85
C PRO A 50 4.18 -7.76 -25.63
N LEU A 51 3.62 -7.48 -24.45
CA LEU A 51 3.16 -6.13 -24.12
C LEU A 51 4.36 -5.23 -23.80
N LEU A 52 4.47 -4.08 -24.46
CA LEU A 52 5.51 -3.09 -24.15
C LEU A 52 5.30 -2.50 -22.76
N LYS A 53 6.41 -2.25 -22.03
CA LYS A 53 6.42 -1.80 -20.62
C LYS A 53 5.52 -0.59 -20.37
N HIS A 54 5.48 0.39 -21.29
CA HIS A 54 4.67 1.59 -21.11
C HIS A 54 3.15 1.32 -21.17
N PHE A 55 2.70 0.31 -21.94
CA PHE A 55 1.29 -0.13 -21.96
C PHE A 55 0.92 -1.03 -20.78
N GLY A 56 1.92 -1.62 -20.12
CA GLY A 56 1.75 -2.40 -18.90
C GLY A 56 1.63 -1.57 -17.62
N ARG A 57 1.82 -0.24 -17.67
CA ARG A 57 1.73 0.64 -16.50
C ARG A 57 0.30 0.80 -15.97
N LEU A 58 -0.69 0.68 -16.83
CA LEU A 58 -2.10 0.73 -16.43
C LEU A 58 -2.52 -0.64 -15.89
N PRO A 59 -3.28 -0.73 -14.79
CA PRO A 59 -3.90 -1.99 -14.38
C PRO A 59 -4.93 -2.43 -15.45
N PRO A 60 -5.36 -3.71 -15.44
CA PRO A 60 -6.58 -4.13 -16.13
C PRO A 60 -7.74 -3.16 -15.87
N LEU A 61 -8.37 -2.66 -16.93
CA LEU A 61 -9.45 -1.67 -16.78
C LEU A 61 -10.83 -2.31 -16.55
N ALA A 62 -10.98 -3.60 -16.88
CA ALA A 62 -12.19 -4.34 -16.59
C ALA A 62 -12.11 -5.00 -15.20
N PHE A 63 -13.07 -4.68 -14.34
CA PHE A 63 -13.21 -5.34 -13.05
C PHE A 63 -14.03 -6.62 -13.19
N ARG A 64 -13.47 -7.74 -12.74
CA ARG A 64 -14.20 -9.01 -12.68
C ARG A 64 -15.05 -9.03 -11.42
N CYS A 65 -16.36 -8.96 -11.59
CA CYS A 65 -17.32 -8.84 -10.49
C CYS A 65 -18.31 -10.01 -10.45
N ARG A 66 -18.91 -10.24 -9.28
CA ARG A 66 -20.02 -11.16 -9.05
C ARG A 66 -21.06 -10.44 -8.19
N MET A 67 -22.33 -10.54 -8.55
CA MET A 67 -23.38 -9.97 -7.70
C MET A 67 -23.45 -10.72 -6.36
N LYS A 68 -23.52 -9.97 -5.27
CA LYS A 68 -23.68 -10.51 -3.91
C LYS A 68 -24.98 -11.32 -3.84
N ASP A 69 -24.96 -12.42 -3.09
CA ASP A 69 -26.14 -13.25 -2.77
C ASP A 69 -26.89 -13.87 -3.97
N VAL A 70 -26.22 -13.97 -5.12
CA VAL A 70 -26.68 -14.73 -6.30
C VAL A 70 -26.05 -16.12 -6.30
N ASP A 71 -26.87 -17.17 -6.41
CA ASP A 71 -26.40 -18.55 -6.52
C ASP A 71 -26.08 -18.88 -7.98
N MET A 72 -24.81 -19.17 -8.27
CA MET A 72 -24.35 -19.53 -9.61
C MET A 72 -25.01 -20.80 -10.15
N ASN A 73 -25.50 -21.69 -9.27
CA ASN A 73 -26.19 -22.92 -9.65
C ASN A 73 -27.67 -22.68 -10.03
N ASP A 74 -28.21 -21.49 -9.76
CA ASP A 74 -29.60 -21.10 -10.03
C ASP A 74 -29.70 -20.12 -11.22
N LEU A 75 -28.64 -20.01 -12.02
CA LEU A 75 -28.59 -19.16 -13.21
C LEU A 75 -29.13 -19.92 -14.44
N THR A 76 -30.45 -19.90 -14.63
CA THR A 76 -31.08 -20.40 -15.86
C THR A 76 -30.85 -19.44 -17.03
N VAL A 77 -30.96 -19.96 -18.26
CA VAL A 77 -30.86 -19.14 -19.49
C VAL A 77 -31.86 -17.98 -19.47
N GLU A 78 -33.06 -18.21 -18.96
CA GLU A 78 -34.09 -17.19 -18.78
C GLU A 78 -33.61 -16.05 -17.87
N LYS A 79 -33.07 -16.36 -16.69
CA LYS A 79 -32.54 -15.34 -15.76
C LYS A 79 -31.39 -14.55 -16.38
N VAL A 80 -30.51 -15.20 -17.13
CA VAL A 80 -29.43 -14.52 -17.85
C VAL A 80 -30.00 -13.56 -18.90
N ASN A 81 -31.00 -13.98 -19.68
CA ASN A 81 -31.68 -13.12 -20.66
C ASN A 81 -32.41 -11.94 -19.98
N THR A 82 -33.10 -12.19 -18.88
CA THR A 82 -33.74 -11.13 -18.08
C THR A 82 -32.72 -10.11 -17.59
N PHE A 83 -31.57 -10.57 -17.08
CA PHE A 83 -30.49 -9.70 -16.66
C PHE A 83 -29.96 -8.86 -17.82
N GLN A 84 -29.66 -9.47 -18.96
CA GLN A 84 -29.19 -8.75 -20.15
C GLN A 84 -30.20 -7.69 -20.64
N ASN A 85 -31.49 -8.03 -20.66
CA ASN A 85 -32.55 -7.08 -21.05
C ASN A 85 -32.69 -5.94 -20.05
N LEU A 86 -32.55 -6.21 -18.76
CA LEU A 86 -32.55 -5.19 -17.70
C LEU A 86 -31.39 -4.20 -17.89
N ILE A 87 -30.17 -4.70 -18.08
CA ILE A 87 -28.98 -3.86 -18.34
C ILE A 87 -29.16 -3.02 -19.61
N LYS A 88 -29.71 -3.59 -20.69
CA LYS A 88 -30.03 -2.86 -21.92
C LYS A 88 -31.05 -1.75 -21.68
N SER A 89 -32.08 -1.99 -20.87
CA SER A 89 -33.07 -0.98 -20.51
C SER A 89 -32.47 0.21 -19.74
N CYS A 90 -31.36 -0.02 -19.02
CA CYS A 90 -30.55 1.01 -18.35
C CYS A 90 -29.49 1.66 -19.26
N GLY A 91 -29.54 1.46 -20.59
CA GLY A 91 -28.57 2.02 -21.52
C GLY A 91 -27.15 1.43 -21.37
N ASN A 92 -27.04 0.20 -20.86
CA ASN A 92 -25.78 -0.47 -20.52
C ASN A 92 -24.95 0.23 -19.43
N ILE A 93 -25.57 1.11 -18.65
CA ILE A 93 -24.95 1.81 -17.52
C ILE A 93 -25.64 1.38 -16.24
N VAL A 94 -24.84 1.06 -15.22
CA VAL A 94 -25.34 0.71 -13.88
C VAL A 94 -24.49 1.37 -12.81
N ARG A 95 -25.09 1.65 -11.66
CA ARG A 95 -24.34 2.00 -10.45
C ARG A 95 -23.90 0.72 -9.76
N VAL A 96 -22.64 0.65 -9.36
CA VAL A 96 -22.06 -0.53 -8.72
C VAL A 96 -21.61 -0.14 -7.32
N GLU A 97 -22.05 -0.89 -6.32
CA GLU A 97 -21.53 -0.82 -4.96
C GLU A 97 -20.63 -2.04 -4.75
N LEU A 98 -19.38 -1.83 -4.34
CA LEU A 98 -18.45 -2.90 -4.01
C LEU A 98 -18.76 -3.42 -2.60
N ALA A 99 -19.29 -4.63 -2.50
CA ALA A 99 -19.65 -5.27 -1.23
C ALA A 99 -18.47 -6.03 -0.59
N ASP A 100 -17.59 -6.64 -1.39
CA ASP A 100 -16.37 -7.30 -0.93
C ASP A 100 -15.30 -7.26 -2.03
N VAL A 101 -14.11 -6.80 -1.69
CA VAL A 101 -12.96 -6.68 -2.59
C VAL A 101 -11.77 -7.57 -2.16
N SER A 102 -11.96 -8.42 -1.15
CA SER A 102 -10.92 -9.29 -0.60
C SER A 102 -10.45 -10.39 -1.56
N SER A 103 -11.27 -10.73 -2.56
CA SER A 103 -10.94 -11.72 -3.59
C SER A 103 -11.57 -11.35 -4.93
N ILE A 104 -10.95 -11.81 -6.02
CA ILE A 104 -11.50 -11.66 -7.38
C ILE A 104 -12.24 -12.97 -7.72
N PRO A 105 -13.51 -12.92 -8.20
CA PRO A 105 -14.26 -11.73 -8.58
C PRO A 105 -14.80 -10.93 -7.38
N PHE A 106 -14.76 -9.60 -7.47
CA PHE A 106 -15.29 -8.70 -6.44
C PHE A 106 -16.80 -8.90 -6.26
N LEU A 107 -17.28 -8.91 -5.02
CA LEU A 107 -18.72 -8.96 -4.75
C LEU A 107 -19.32 -7.57 -4.89
N VAL A 108 -20.43 -7.47 -5.62
CA VAL A 108 -21.06 -6.18 -5.93
C VAL A 108 -22.58 -6.20 -5.75
N ASN A 109 -23.15 -5.05 -5.46
CA ASN A 109 -24.58 -4.78 -5.69
C ASN A 109 -24.74 -3.87 -6.90
N LEU A 110 -25.76 -4.14 -7.71
CA LEU A 110 -26.08 -3.34 -8.90
C LEU A 110 -27.33 -2.49 -8.64
N TYR A 111 -27.25 -1.22 -9.00
CA TYR A 111 -28.35 -0.26 -8.88
C TYR A 111 -28.61 0.45 -10.20
N HIS A 112 -29.83 0.95 -10.35
CA HIS A 112 -30.25 1.72 -11.51
C HIS A 112 -29.37 2.98 -11.67
N PRO A 113 -28.95 3.35 -12.91
CA PRO A 113 -28.01 4.45 -13.13
C PRO A 113 -28.53 5.82 -12.70
N THR A 114 -29.85 6.04 -12.73
CA THR A 114 -30.47 7.35 -12.47
C THR A 114 -31.52 7.34 -11.36
N VAL A 115 -32.02 6.17 -10.95
CA VAL A 115 -33.15 6.07 -9.99
C VAL A 115 -32.58 5.58 -8.67
N GLN A 116 -32.63 6.44 -7.67
CA GLN A 116 -32.06 6.16 -6.35
C GLN A 116 -32.80 4.99 -5.67
N GLY A 117 -32.04 4.08 -5.07
CA GLY A 117 -32.60 2.95 -4.29
C GLY A 117 -33.10 1.75 -5.11
N VAL A 118 -33.14 1.83 -6.44
CA VAL A 118 -33.54 0.68 -7.28
C VAL A 118 -32.37 -0.28 -7.43
N ASN A 119 -32.41 -1.39 -6.68
CA ASN A 119 -31.44 -2.48 -6.77
C ASN A 119 -31.81 -3.44 -7.91
N LEU A 120 -30.97 -3.49 -8.95
CA LEU A 120 -31.14 -4.34 -10.14
C LEU A 120 -30.87 -5.82 -9.84
N GLY A 121 -30.08 -6.11 -8.80
CA GLY A 121 -29.80 -7.46 -8.31
C GLY A 121 -30.96 -8.09 -7.54
N LYS A 122 -31.95 -7.30 -7.09
CA LYS A 122 -33.05 -7.77 -6.22
C LYS A 122 -33.83 -8.96 -6.79
N LEU A 123 -34.01 -9.01 -8.10
CA LEU A 123 -34.70 -10.11 -8.81
C LEU A 123 -33.88 -11.42 -8.83
N PHE A 124 -32.58 -11.34 -8.57
CA PHE A 124 -31.62 -12.44 -8.65
C PHE A 124 -31.11 -12.89 -7.27
N TYR A 125 -31.45 -12.16 -6.20
CA TYR A 125 -31.11 -12.55 -4.84
C TYR A 125 -31.92 -13.78 -4.40
N ARG A 126 -31.29 -14.63 -3.61
CA ARG A 126 -31.95 -15.80 -3.00
C ARG A 126 -33.23 -15.39 -2.25
N CYS A 127 -34.29 -16.17 -2.43
CA CYS A 127 -35.34 -16.25 -1.43
C CYS A 127 -34.74 -16.71 -0.08
N LYS A 128 -35.28 -16.19 1.03
CA LYS A 128 -34.75 -16.30 2.41
C LYS A 128 -34.11 -17.67 2.71
N GLU A 129 -32.93 -17.64 3.33
CA GLU A 129 -32.13 -18.83 3.68
C GLU A 129 -32.95 -19.89 4.45
N HIS A 130 -32.99 -21.12 3.94
CA HIS A 130 -33.52 -22.27 4.65
C HIS A 130 -32.64 -22.56 5.88
N ILE A 131 -33.26 -22.76 7.05
CA ILE A 131 -32.61 -22.93 8.37
C ILE A 131 -31.50 -23.98 8.35
N GLU A 132 -31.67 -25.01 7.53
CA GLU A 132 -30.74 -26.13 7.40
C GLU A 132 -29.39 -25.76 6.76
N HIS A 133 -29.36 -24.75 5.88
CA HIS A 133 -28.11 -24.28 5.26
C HIS A 133 -27.26 -23.43 6.21
N LYS A 134 -27.88 -22.76 7.19
CA LYS A 134 -27.16 -22.09 8.28
C LYS A 134 -26.47 -23.12 9.17
N ALA A 135 -27.21 -24.16 9.57
CA ALA A 135 -26.66 -25.27 10.37
C ALA A 135 -25.54 -26.03 9.64
N ALA A 136 -25.62 -26.21 8.31
CA ALA A 136 -24.55 -26.87 7.54
C ALA A 136 -23.24 -26.05 7.48
N ARG A 137 -23.31 -24.72 7.45
CA ARG A 137 -22.12 -23.83 7.50
C ARG A 137 -21.48 -23.85 8.88
N GLU A 138 -22.25 -23.79 9.96
CA GLU A 138 -21.75 -23.90 11.32
C GLU A 138 -21.02 -25.24 11.55
N ARG A 139 -21.58 -26.36 11.05
CA ARG A 139 -20.91 -27.67 11.10
C ARG A 139 -19.56 -27.69 10.39
N ARG A 140 -19.44 -27.05 9.21
CA ARG A 140 -18.16 -26.96 8.49
C ARG A 140 -17.14 -26.08 9.20
N TRP A 141 -17.58 -24.96 9.79
CA TRP A 141 -16.73 -24.06 10.58
C TRP A 141 -16.19 -24.76 11.83
N ASN A 142 -17.06 -25.46 12.57
CA ASN A 142 -16.66 -26.22 13.76
C ASN A 142 -15.70 -27.37 13.43
N LYS A 143 -15.90 -28.05 12.29
CA LYS A 143 -14.98 -29.08 11.80
C LYS A 143 -13.61 -28.53 11.39
N LYS A 144 -13.53 -27.26 10.97
CA LYS A 144 -12.27 -26.56 10.66
C LYS A 144 -11.55 -26.11 11.93
N LEU A 145 -12.28 -25.63 12.95
CA LEU A 145 -11.75 -25.33 14.27
C LEU A 145 -11.17 -26.57 14.95
N ALA A 146 -11.84 -27.72 14.85
CA ALA A 146 -11.33 -28.99 15.40
C ALA A 146 -10.01 -29.43 14.77
N ARG A 147 -9.83 -29.20 13.46
CA ARG A 147 -8.56 -29.49 12.75
C ARG A 147 -7.42 -28.54 13.09
N MET A 148 -7.73 -27.35 13.62
CA MET A 148 -6.71 -26.37 14.03
C MET A 148 -6.20 -26.61 15.45
N ASN A 149 -6.92 -27.39 16.25
CA ASN A 149 -6.58 -27.64 17.66
C ASN A 149 -5.91 -29.01 17.90
N ASP A 150 -5.73 -29.83 16.86
CA ASP A 150 -5.35 -31.25 17.01
C ASP A 150 -4.08 -31.64 16.22
N ASP A 151 -3.14 -30.70 16.04
CA ASP A 151 -1.83 -31.01 15.45
C ASP A 151 -0.68 -30.61 16.38
N PHE A 152 -0.18 -31.65 17.06
CA PHE A 152 1.18 -31.91 17.54
C PHE A 152 1.69 -31.27 18.84
N SER A 153 1.47 -32.03 19.93
CA SER A 153 2.51 -32.42 20.87
C SER A 153 3.50 -33.40 20.21
N ASN A 154 4.81 -33.11 20.24
CA ASN A 154 5.82 -34.14 20.46
C ASN A 154 7.13 -33.52 20.98
N ASP A 155 7.66 -34.14 22.02
CA ASP A 155 8.93 -33.86 22.70
C ASP A 155 10.14 -34.15 21.80
N CYS A 156 11.25 -33.44 22.02
CA CYS A 156 12.57 -34.06 22.25
C CYS A 156 13.68 -33.03 22.54
N SER A 157 14.55 -33.45 23.45
CA SER A 157 15.62 -32.75 24.16
C SER A 157 16.98 -32.73 23.42
N SER A 158 17.77 -31.69 23.79
CA SER A 158 19.24 -31.58 23.93
C SER A 158 20.20 -32.16 22.87
N GLU A 159 21.13 -31.33 22.38
CA GLU A 159 22.55 -31.34 22.78
C GLU A 159 23.35 -30.19 22.14
N GLU A 160 24.47 -29.86 22.78
CA GLU A 160 25.35 -28.71 22.54
C GLU A 160 26.32 -28.88 21.35
N SER A 161 26.94 -27.74 21.03
CA SER A 161 28.33 -27.52 20.58
C SER A 161 28.54 -27.14 19.12
N SER A 162 29.06 -25.93 18.92
CA SER A 162 30.48 -25.71 18.56
C SER A 162 30.72 -24.22 18.32
N GLU A 163 31.61 -23.62 19.11
CA GLU A 163 32.18 -22.30 18.86
C GLU A 163 33.03 -22.33 17.60
N ASP A 164 32.62 -21.57 16.58
CA ASP A 164 33.51 -21.13 15.51
C ASP A 164 33.69 -19.62 15.60
N LYS A 165 34.95 -19.19 15.70
CA LYS A 165 35.38 -17.78 15.58
C LYS A 165 35.17 -17.32 14.14
N TYR A 166 33.93 -17.06 13.74
CA TYR A 166 33.59 -16.41 12.49
C TYR A 166 33.83 -14.89 12.61
N LEU A 167 34.49 -14.32 11.60
CA LEU A 167 34.64 -12.88 11.40
C LEU A 167 33.24 -12.23 11.42
N GLN A 168 32.91 -11.51 12.50
CA GLN A 168 31.54 -11.02 12.67
C GLN A 168 31.17 -10.04 11.55
N PRO A 169 30.00 -10.19 10.91
CA PRO A 169 29.60 -9.33 9.81
C PRO A 169 29.57 -7.86 10.24
N THR A 170 30.24 -7.00 9.48
CA THR A 170 30.52 -5.62 9.92
C THR A 170 29.46 -4.60 9.52
N HIS A 171 28.64 -4.87 8.49
CA HIS A 171 27.68 -3.92 7.96
C HIS A 171 26.23 -4.31 8.29
N VAL A 172 25.39 -3.30 8.46
CA VAL A 172 23.94 -3.47 8.66
C VAL A 172 23.28 -3.65 7.30
N LEU A 173 22.58 -4.77 7.13
CA LEU A 173 21.78 -5.04 5.92
C LEU A 173 20.36 -4.51 6.09
N HIS A 174 19.69 -4.92 7.17
CA HIS A 174 18.33 -4.53 7.50
C HIS A 174 18.28 -3.98 8.93
N LEU A 175 17.43 -2.97 9.15
CA LEU A 175 17.15 -2.44 10.48
C LEU A 175 15.93 -3.13 11.10
N GLU A 176 15.86 -3.09 12.42
CA GLU A 176 14.71 -3.57 13.17
C GLU A 176 13.45 -2.76 12.85
N ARG A 177 12.27 -3.35 12.99
CA ARG A 177 10.98 -2.67 12.81
C ARG A 177 10.78 -1.49 13.78
N LEU A 178 9.86 -0.58 13.43
CA LEU A 178 9.51 0.57 14.28
C LEU A 178 8.93 0.12 15.63
N GLN A 179 9.30 0.86 16.67
CA GLN A 179 8.81 0.62 18.02
C GLN A 179 7.40 1.18 18.23
N LYS A 180 6.68 0.64 19.22
CA LYS A 180 5.38 1.17 19.66
C LYS A 180 5.60 2.35 20.58
N PRO A 181 4.82 3.44 20.47
CA PRO A 181 4.78 4.46 21.51
C PRO A 181 4.24 3.83 22.80
N ILE A 182 5.12 3.63 23.77
CA ILE A 182 4.78 3.09 25.10
C ILE A 182 4.53 4.23 26.10
N THR A 183 5.14 5.38 25.88
CA THR A 183 5.07 6.55 26.75
C THR A 183 3.72 7.27 26.69
N ASP A 184 3.33 7.86 27.82
CA ASP A 184 2.24 8.84 27.93
C ASP A 184 2.77 10.29 27.92
N GLU A 185 4.09 10.45 27.75
CA GLU A 185 4.71 11.77 27.58
C GLU A 185 4.28 12.43 26.26
N PRO A 186 4.28 13.77 26.22
CA PRO A 186 4.06 14.51 24.99
C PRO A 186 5.08 14.12 23.91
N LEU A 187 4.59 14.01 22.67
CA LEU A 187 5.38 13.70 21.49
C LEU A 187 5.46 14.91 20.56
N TYR A 188 6.42 14.90 19.65
CA TYR A 188 6.67 15.98 18.70
C TYR A 188 6.41 15.49 17.28
N ILE A 189 5.71 16.29 16.49
CA ILE A 189 5.51 16.02 15.08
C ILE A 189 6.86 16.09 14.36
N SER A 190 7.28 14.97 13.77
CA SER A 190 8.49 14.90 12.94
C SER A 190 8.14 15.16 11.47
N HIS A 191 7.23 14.34 10.93
CA HIS A 191 6.83 14.40 9.55
C HIS A 191 5.38 13.95 9.38
N ILE A 192 4.66 14.57 8.46
CA ILE A 192 3.30 14.18 8.08
C ILE A 192 3.31 13.85 6.61
N GLU A 193 3.24 12.56 6.32
CA GLU A 193 3.06 12.11 4.96
C GLU A 193 1.59 12.24 4.56
N ASN A 194 0.69 11.71 5.39
CA ASN A 194 -0.77 11.84 5.28
C ASN A 194 -1.43 11.41 6.61
N SER A 195 -2.77 11.37 6.69
CA SER A 195 -3.51 11.00 7.90
C SER A 195 -3.30 9.54 8.36
N ARG A 196 -2.73 8.66 7.51
CA ARG A 196 -2.34 7.27 7.84
C ARG A 196 -0.90 7.15 8.33
N PHE A 197 -0.03 8.08 7.96
CA PHE A 197 1.41 8.01 8.22
C PHE A 197 1.90 9.32 8.83
N ILE A 198 1.78 9.39 10.15
CA ILE A 198 2.21 10.51 10.97
C ILE A 198 3.39 10.05 11.83
N TYR A 199 4.53 10.69 11.64
CA TYR A 199 5.79 10.35 12.30
C TYR A 199 6.00 11.26 13.52
N LEU A 200 6.29 10.64 14.66
CA LEU A 200 6.40 11.30 15.95
C LEU A 200 7.74 10.99 16.64
N HIS A 201 8.27 11.98 17.34
CA HIS A 201 9.45 11.85 18.19
C HIS A 201 9.10 12.02 19.67
N SER A 202 9.77 11.28 20.54
CA SER A 202 9.87 11.65 21.96
C SER A 202 11.06 12.59 22.19
N GLU A 203 11.17 13.16 23.38
CA GLU A 203 12.38 13.89 23.78
C GLU A 203 13.65 13.01 23.74
N TYR A 204 13.51 11.73 24.08
CA TYR A 204 14.59 10.74 23.92
C TYR A 204 15.01 10.61 22.46
N HIS A 205 14.05 10.41 21.53
CA HIS A 205 14.35 10.30 20.10
C HIS A 205 15.10 11.54 19.59
N LYS A 206 14.62 12.76 19.90
CA LYS A 206 15.27 14.01 19.46
C LYS A 206 16.72 14.11 19.94
N LYS A 207 16.99 13.75 21.20
CA LYS A 207 18.34 13.78 21.77
C LYS A 207 19.24 12.72 21.16
N THR A 208 18.73 11.49 20.97
CA THR A 208 19.49 10.37 20.43
C THR A 208 19.78 10.54 18.94
N ILE A 209 18.80 10.98 18.14
CA ILE A 209 19.00 11.32 16.72
C ILE A 209 20.11 12.36 16.56
N LYS A 210 20.08 13.45 17.34
CA LYS A 210 21.13 14.48 17.30
C LYS A 210 22.53 13.93 17.62
N LYS A 211 22.63 12.97 18.55
CA LYS A 211 23.91 12.31 18.87
C LYS A 211 24.34 11.37 17.74
N LEU A 212 23.40 10.57 17.22
CA LEU A 212 23.62 9.61 16.16
C LEU A 212 24.06 10.29 14.85
N GLU A 213 23.38 11.36 14.43
CA GLU A 213 23.72 12.11 13.22
C GLU A 213 25.08 12.81 13.32
N LYS A 214 25.44 13.34 14.51
CA LYS A 214 26.78 13.86 14.77
C LYS A 214 27.84 12.77 14.72
N HIS A 215 27.53 11.58 15.26
CA HIS A 215 28.45 10.45 15.22
C HIS A 215 28.64 9.94 13.78
N LEU A 216 27.57 9.85 13.00
CA LEU A 216 27.63 9.55 11.56
C LEU A 216 28.48 10.60 10.81
N LEU A 217 28.38 11.88 11.15
CA LEU A 217 29.19 12.93 10.54
C LEU A 217 30.68 12.74 10.81
N ILE A 218 31.05 12.44 12.05
CA ILE A 218 32.44 12.19 12.45
C ILE A 218 33.00 10.97 11.71
N LYS A 219 32.19 9.92 11.59
CA LYS A 219 32.57 8.65 10.93
C LYS A 219 32.36 8.64 9.42
N TRP A 220 31.86 9.72 8.84
CA TRP A 220 31.38 9.73 7.45
C TRP A 220 32.46 9.28 6.46
N SER A 221 33.69 9.77 6.62
CA SER A 221 34.83 9.42 5.77
C SER A 221 35.27 7.96 5.89
N GLU A 222 35.04 7.32 7.04
CA GLU A 222 35.36 5.92 7.30
C GLU A 222 34.32 4.95 6.67
N LEU A 223 33.08 5.41 6.49
CA LEU A 223 32.02 4.59 5.90
C LEU A 223 32.24 4.37 4.40
N LYS A 224 32.11 3.12 3.96
CA LYS A 224 32.26 2.73 2.55
C LYS A 224 31.08 3.19 1.70
N ILE A 225 31.36 3.69 0.51
CA ILE A 225 30.34 3.97 -0.51
C ILE A 225 29.65 2.67 -0.91
N ILE A 226 28.33 2.71 -1.13
CA ILE A 226 27.56 1.52 -1.52
C ILE A 226 27.95 1.06 -2.93
N PRO A 227 28.41 -0.18 -3.11
CA PRO A 227 28.65 -0.74 -4.44
C PRO A 227 27.34 -0.96 -5.20
N GLU A 228 27.36 -0.82 -6.53
CA GLU A 228 26.15 -0.97 -7.36
C GLU A 228 25.43 -2.31 -7.16
N LYS A 229 26.19 -3.41 -6.99
CA LYS A 229 25.64 -4.75 -6.72
C LYS A 229 24.75 -4.84 -5.47
N TRP A 230 24.96 -3.93 -4.51
CA TRP A 230 24.25 -3.92 -3.22
C TRP A 230 23.21 -2.82 -3.14
N LEU A 231 23.03 -2.02 -4.19
CA LEU A 231 21.96 -1.03 -4.24
C LEU A 231 20.63 -1.74 -4.52
N ILE A 232 20.04 -2.32 -3.48
CA ILE A 232 18.82 -3.14 -3.52
C ILE A 232 17.75 -2.57 -2.58
N PRO A 233 16.45 -2.84 -2.83
CA PRO A 233 15.39 -2.49 -1.91
C PRO A 233 15.61 -3.08 -0.51
N ALA A 234 15.13 -2.36 0.51
CA ALA A 234 15.27 -2.63 1.94
C ALA A 234 16.67 -2.48 2.55
N LEU A 235 17.73 -2.23 1.76
CA LEU A 235 19.06 -1.97 2.31
C LEU A 235 19.05 -0.74 3.23
N ALA A 236 19.56 -0.92 4.46
CA ALA A 236 19.83 0.17 5.39
C ALA A 236 21.18 0.84 5.08
N CYS A 237 21.18 2.17 4.99
CA CYS A 237 22.38 2.95 4.68
C CYS A 237 22.38 4.34 5.31
N ALA A 238 23.54 4.99 5.28
CA ALA A 238 23.70 6.38 5.65
C ALA A 238 23.60 7.26 4.41
N TYR A 239 22.95 8.42 4.55
CA TYR A 239 22.75 9.37 3.47
C TYR A 239 23.17 10.79 3.87
N ALA A 240 23.83 11.49 2.94
CA ALA A 240 24.10 12.93 3.01
C ALA A 240 23.97 13.57 1.61
N ASP A 241 23.35 14.76 1.57
CA ASP A 241 23.12 15.52 0.33
C ASP A 241 24.27 16.47 -0.03
N SER A 242 24.83 17.12 0.99
CA SER A 242 25.90 18.11 0.91
C SER A 242 26.46 18.40 2.31
N LEU A 243 27.60 19.08 2.43
CA LEU A 243 28.29 19.39 3.69
C LEU A 243 27.46 20.18 4.71
N ALA A 244 26.32 20.77 4.32
CA ALA A 244 25.51 21.63 5.17
C ALA A 244 24.50 20.87 6.07
N CYS A 245 24.21 19.60 5.78
CA CYS A 245 23.27 18.79 6.56
C CYS A 245 23.99 17.61 7.21
N ASN A 246 23.63 17.29 8.46
CA ASN A 246 24.16 16.09 9.09
C ASN A 246 23.67 14.84 8.33
N PRO A 247 24.53 13.83 8.16
CA PRO A 247 24.12 12.55 7.62
C PRO A 247 23.10 11.88 8.52
N CYS A 248 22.20 11.13 7.90
CA CYS A 248 21.12 10.42 8.59
C CYS A 248 21.00 8.99 8.08
N ARG A 249 20.26 8.16 8.82
CA ARG A 249 19.96 6.79 8.41
C ARG A 249 18.76 6.77 7.47
N VAL A 250 18.89 6.05 6.38
CA VAL A 250 17.85 5.84 5.38
C VAL A 250 17.74 4.35 5.04
N ILE A 251 16.60 3.98 4.45
CA ILE A 251 16.41 2.69 3.80
C ILE A 251 16.11 2.94 2.33
N VAL A 252 16.73 2.14 1.46
CA VAL A 252 16.39 2.11 0.03
C VAL A 252 14.99 1.53 -0.13
N ALA A 253 14.03 2.36 -0.54
CA ALA A 253 12.65 1.95 -0.73
C ALA A 253 12.45 1.26 -2.10
N GLU A 254 12.98 1.86 -3.16
CA GLU A 254 12.89 1.35 -4.53
C GLU A 254 14.12 1.75 -5.32
N VAL A 255 14.53 0.89 -6.27
CA VAL A 255 15.64 1.14 -7.19
C VAL A 255 15.10 1.07 -8.61
N GLY A 256 15.02 2.23 -9.26
CA GLY A 256 14.64 2.34 -10.67
C GLY A 256 15.86 2.33 -11.58
N GLU A 257 15.62 2.60 -12.87
CA GLU A 257 16.68 2.60 -13.89
C GLU A 257 17.71 3.73 -13.67
N GLN A 258 17.24 4.94 -13.31
CA GLN A 258 18.08 6.13 -13.12
C GLN A 258 17.95 6.77 -11.72
N MET A 259 16.91 6.39 -10.98
CA MET A 259 16.55 7.01 -9.70
C MET A 259 16.46 5.96 -8.60
N VAL A 260 16.76 6.40 -7.39
CA VAL A 260 16.65 5.61 -6.16
C VAL A 260 15.73 6.36 -5.20
N TRP A 261 14.73 5.67 -4.66
CA TRP A 261 13.82 6.22 -3.67
C TRP A 261 14.28 5.81 -2.29
N LEU A 262 14.39 6.79 -1.39
CA LEU A 262 14.86 6.63 -0.03
C LEU A 262 13.76 7.02 0.95
N ARG A 263 13.79 6.37 2.10
CA ARG A 263 13.01 6.76 3.27
C ARG A 263 13.93 6.98 4.45
N SER A 264 13.77 8.12 5.11
CA SER A 264 14.46 8.35 6.38
C SER A 264 13.91 7.42 7.45
N VAL A 265 14.83 6.72 8.10
CA VAL A 265 14.52 5.79 9.19
C VAL A 265 14.02 6.56 10.40
N ASP A 266 14.73 7.64 10.75
CA ASP A 266 14.54 8.34 12.01
C ASP A 266 13.59 9.53 11.87
N HIS A 267 13.34 10.05 10.66
CA HIS A 267 12.50 11.23 10.44
C HIS A 267 11.26 10.97 9.58
N GLY A 268 11.19 9.83 8.89
CA GLY A 268 10.00 9.44 8.10
C GLY A 268 9.81 10.16 6.76
N TRP A 269 10.64 11.15 6.42
CA TRP A 269 10.57 11.81 5.10
C TRP A 269 11.03 10.90 3.96
N LYS A 270 10.60 11.25 2.74
CA LYS A 270 10.95 10.58 1.48
C LYS A 270 11.88 11.44 0.65
N LYS A 271 12.83 10.82 -0.07
CA LYS A 271 13.71 11.54 -1.01
C LYS A 271 14.06 10.67 -2.20
N ASN A 272 14.20 11.30 -3.36
CA ASN A 272 14.61 10.62 -4.58
C ASN A 272 16.00 11.13 -4.96
N LEU A 273 16.91 10.23 -5.30
CA LEU A 273 18.27 10.56 -5.74
C LEU A 273 18.54 9.96 -7.11
N SER A 274 19.47 10.56 -7.85
CA SER A 274 19.99 9.90 -9.04
C SER A 274 20.88 8.71 -8.62
N LYS A 275 20.89 7.67 -9.44
CA LYS A 275 21.76 6.50 -9.21
C LYS A 275 23.24 6.89 -9.24
N ILE A 276 23.59 7.89 -10.04
CA ILE A 276 24.95 8.43 -10.15
C ILE A 276 25.39 9.04 -8.81
N ASP A 277 24.53 9.85 -8.17
CA ASP A 277 24.83 10.46 -6.87
C ASP A 277 24.96 9.42 -5.76
N CYS A 278 24.13 8.38 -5.80
CA CYS A 278 24.23 7.26 -4.87
C CYS A 278 25.59 6.58 -4.95
N LEU A 279 26.08 6.34 -6.17
CA LEU A 279 27.36 5.65 -6.44
C LEU A 279 28.57 6.57 -6.29
N SER A 280 28.40 7.90 -6.34
CA SER A 280 29.47 8.88 -6.14
C SER A 280 29.76 9.17 -4.66
N GLY A 281 28.89 8.71 -3.75
CA GLY A 281 29.15 8.72 -2.31
C GLY A 281 28.10 9.43 -1.45
N SER A 282 26.95 9.82 -2.02
CA SER A 282 25.80 10.30 -1.24
C SER A 282 25.22 9.20 -0.34
N LEU A 283 25.39 7.93 -0.70
CA LEU A 283 25.00 6.78 0.10
C LEU A 283 26.21 5.96 0.54
N ARG A 284 26.24 5.60 1.84
CA ARG A 284 27.30 4.81 2.45
C ARG A 284 26.74 3.67 3.30
N LEU A 285 27.48 2.56 3.38
CA LEU A 285 27.10 1.39 4.19
C LEU A 285 27.13 1.74 5.67
N LEU A 286 26.10 1.31 6.42
CA LEU A 286 26.08 1.45 7.87
C LEU A 286 26.89 0.33 8.52
N THR A 287 27.68 0.67 9.53
CA THR A 287 28.38 -0.26 10.41
C THR A 287 27.51 -0.64 11.62
N ARG A 288 27.87 -1.71 12.34
CA ARG A 288 27.07 -2.21 13.49
C ARG A 288 26.84 -1.18 14.59
N GLU A 289 27.73 -0.20 14.74
CA GLU A 289 27.57 0.87 15.75
C GLU A 289 26.35 1.77 15.48
N PHE A 290 25.81 1.77 14.26
CA PHE A 290 24.60 2.51 13.87
C PHE A 290 23.36 1.62 13.75
N SER A 291 23.41 0.41 14.30
CA SER A 291 22.31 -0.57 14.24
C SER A 291 21.22 -0.37 15.29
N GLU A 292 21.19 0.79 15.96
CA GLU A 292 20.13 1.14 16.89
C GLU A 292 18.75 0.99 16.23
N THR A 293 17.72 0.67 17.00
CA THR A 293 16.36 0.62 16.47
C THR A 293 15.96 1.98 15.89
N PRO A 294 15.10 2.03 14.87
CA PRO A 294 14.59 3.30 14.34
C PRO A 294 13.99 4.20 15.43
N LEU A 295 14.40 5.47 15.45
CA LEU A 295 14.08 6.43 16.52
C LEU A 295 12.84 7.27 16.18
N THR A 296 11.79 6.62 15.70
CA THR A 296 10.53 7.30 15.33
C THR A 296 9.33 6.41 15.62
N TYR A 297 8.22 7.03 15.97
CA TYR A 297 6.92 6.36 16.08
C TYR A 297 6.09 6.68 14.85
N LEU A 298 5.36 5.67 14.35
CA LEU A 298 4.46 5.83 13.21
C LEU A 298 3.02 5.58 13.64
N CYS A 299 2.19 6.63 13.51
CA CYS A 299 0.80 6.64 13.95
C CYS A 299 -0.15 6.98 12.81
N CYS A 300 -1.43 6.63 12.99
CA CYS A 300 -2.53 6.97 12.10
C CYS A 300 -3.73 7.53 12.88
N LEU A 301 -4.48 8.44 12.26
CA LEU A 301 -5.73 8.95 12.82
C LEU A 301 -6.85 7.90 12.72
N PRO A 302 -7.88 7.94 13.58
CA PRO A 302 -8.86 6.85 13.70
C PRO A 302 -9.66 6.56 12.43
N THR A 303 -10.00 7.59 11.66
CA THR A 303 -10.82 7.52 10.44
C THR A 303 -9.96 7.42 9.16
N SER A 304 -8.63 7.48 9.28
CA SER A 304 -7.69 7.56 8.14
C SER A 304 -7.72 6.34 7.21
N MET A 305 -8.19 5.18 7.71
CA MET A 305 -8.28 3.95 6.92
C MET A 305 -9.62 3.79 6.19
N GLN A 306 -10.60 4.68 6.43
CA GLN A 306 -11.92 4.61 5.80
C GLN A 306 -11.87 5.04 4.32
N TYR A 307 -11.05 6.04 4.00
CA TYR A 307 -10.91 6.59 2.65
C TYR A 307 -9.43 6.77 2.30
N HIS A 308 -9.12 6.86 1.01
CA HIS A 308 -7.76 7.21 0.56
C HIS A 308 -7.43 8.62 1.04
N PRO A 309 -6.23 8.90 1.56
CA PRO A 309 -5.91 10.25 1.96
C PRO A 309 -5.94 11.17 0.73
N HIS A 310 -6.28 12.43 0.99
CA HIS A 310 -6.43 13.43 -0.06
C HIS A 310 -5.48 14.58 0.20
N ARG A 311 -4.81 15.07 -0.85
CA ARG A 311 -3.79 16.11 -0.73
C ARG A 311 -4.27 17.30 0.09
N SER A 312 -5.48 17.81 -0.16
CA SER A 312 -6.01 18.96 0.57
C SER A 312 -6.26 18.68 2.06
N GLU A 313 -6.63 17.45 2.42
CA GLU A 313 -6.76 17.03 3.82
C GLU A 313 -5.36 16.95 4.47
N THR A 314 -4.41 16.33 3.79
CA THR A 314 -3.00 16.28 4.19
C THR A 314 -2.41 17.67 4.40
N ASP A 315 -2.71 18.62 3.52
CA ASP A 315 -2.24 20.00 3.64
C ASP A 315 -2.91 20.74 4.82
N ILE A 316 -4.20 20.50 5.09
CA ILE A 316 -4.81 21.00 6.35
C ILE A 316 -4.08 20.41 7.54
N LEU A 317 -3.87 19.09 7.57
CA LEU A 317 -3.22 18.42 8.68
C LEU A 317 -1.81 18.97 8.94
N ARG A 318 -1.02 19.21 7.89
CA ARG A 318 0.30 19.86 7.98
C ARG A 318 0.24 21.29 8.51
N ASN A 319 -0.85 22.02 8.24
CA ASN A 319 -1.04 23.37 8.78
C ASN A 319 -1.45 23.33 10.26
N ILE A 320 -2.24 22.34 10.69
CA ILE A 320 -2.58 22.14 12.10
C ILE A 320 -1.33 21.70 12.89
N LEU A 321 -0.54 20.81 12.29
CA LEU A 321 0.57 20.11 12.91
C LEU A 321 1.88 20.34 12.14
N PRO A 322 2.46 21.56 12.15
CA PRO A 322 3.78 21.79 11.60
C PRO A 322 4.85 20.94 12.33
N THR A 323 6.00 20.72 11.68
CA THR A 323 7.12 19.99 12.29
C THR A 323 7.54 20.67 13.60
N GLY A 324 7.64 19.88 14.66
CA GLY A 324 7.98 20.34 16.01
C GLY A 324 6.78 20.58 16.92
N THR A 325 5.54 20.57 16.41
CA THR A 325 4.34 20.71 17.24
C THR A 325 4.25 19.60 18.29
N ILE A 326 3.88 19.98 19.50
CA ILE A 326 3.69 19.06 20.63
C ILE A 326 2.29 18.47 20.56
N VAL A 327 2.19 17.15 20.70
CA VAL A 327 0.93 16.41 20.70
C VAL A 327 0.90 15.37 21.80
N ASN A 328 -0.26 15.23 22.44
CA ASN A 328 -0.59 14.13 23.33
C ASN A 328 -1.36 13.07 22.55
N ILE A 329 -1.08 11.79 22.81
CA ILE A 329 -1.73 10.69 22.08
C ILE A 329 -2.52 9.78 23.02
N ARG A 330 -3.76 9.46 22.64
CA ARG A 330 -4.54 8.39 23.27
C ARG A 330 -4.57 7.19 22.35
N ARG A 331 -4.06 6.06 22.84
CA ARG A 331 -3.81 4.85 22.04
C ARG A 331 -5.05 3.97 22.04
N PHE A 332 -5.44 3.49 20.86
CA PHE A 332 -6.47 2.45 20.78
C PHE A 332 -5.88 1.07 21.09
N PRO A 333 -6.64 0.19 21.76
CA PRO A 333 -6.23 -1.20 21.95
C PRO A 333 -6.21 -1.89 20.58
N CYS A 334 -5.01 -2.08 20.04
CA CYS A 334 -4.80 -2.80 18.78
C CYS A 334 -3.72 -3.87 18.97
N LYS A 335 -3.85 -4.98 18.23
CA LYS A 335 -2.76 -5.96 18.05
C LYS A 335 -1.57 -5.26 17.38
N ARG A 336 -0.39 -5.90 17.32
CA ARG A 336 0.92 -5.35 16.88
C ARG A 336 1.00 -4.75 15.45
N SER A 337 -0.10 -4.36 14.82
CA SER A 337 -0.13 -3.76 13.49
C SER A 337 0.25 -2.28 13.52
N LEU A 338 1.36 -1.94 12.87
CA LEU A 338 1.72 -0.59 12.46
C LEU A 338 0.90 -0.18 11.20
N PRO A 339 0.58 1.11 10.99
CA PRO A 339 0.77 2.24 11.89
C PRO A 339 -0.16 2.16 13.11
N TYR A 340 0.24 2.75 14.25
CA TYR A 340 -0.57 2.68 15.47
C TYR A 340 -1.72 3.69 15.44
N ARG A 341 -2.94 3.19 15.63
CA ARG A 341 -4.15 4.03 15.68
C ARG A 341 -4.19 4.82 17.00
N VAL A 342 -4.27 6.14 16.89
CA VAL A 342 -4.27 7.06 18.04
C VAL A 342 -5.25 8.21 17.82
N ASP A 343 -5.84 8.71 18.90
CA ASP A 343 -6.36 10.07 18.95
C ASP A 343 -5.21 11.02 19.28
N MET A 344 -5.14 12.16 18.59
CA MET A 344 -4.12 13.18 18.82
C MET A 344 -4.77 14.45 19.37
N PHE A 345 -4.15 15.01 20.41
CA PHE A 345 -4.59 16.23 21.08
C PHE A 345 -3.44 17.24 21.08
N LEU A 346 -3.78 18.50 20.86
CA LEU A 346 -2.84 19.61 21.03
C LEU A 346 -2.60 19.89 22.53
N GLU A 347 -1.66 20.76 22.86
CA GLU A 347 -1.34 21.12 24.26
C GLU A 347 -2.52 21.74 25.03
N ASN A 348 -3.49 22.31 24.32
CA ASN A 348 -4.72 22.86 24.87
C ASN A 348 -5.88 21.83 24.93
N ASP A 349 -5.57 20.54 24.81
CA ASP A 349 -6.50 19.42 24.76
C ASP A 349 -7.51 19.43 23.59
N GLU A 350 -7.30 20.28 22.58
CA GLU A 350 -8.12 20.23 21.37
C GLU A 350 -7.81 18.98 20.53
N SER A 351 -8.85 18.27 20.12
CA SER A 351 -8.77 17.11 19.24
C SER A 351 -8.37 17.53 17.82
N VAL A 352 -7.23 17.01 17.35
CA VAL A 352 -6.74 17.24 15.98
C VAL A 352 -7.76 16.76 14.95
N THR A 353 -8.44 15.65 15.22
CA THR A 353 -9.45 15.08 14.31
C THR A 353 -10.63 16.03 14.16
N ASP A 354 -11.08 16.66 15.25
CA ASP A 354 -12.22 17.58 15.21
C ASP A 354 -11.86 18.90 14.51
N ILE A 355 -10.65 19.42 14.75
CA ILE A 355 -10.13 20.59 14.03
C ILE A 355 -10.02 20.29 12.53
N LEU A 356 -9.52 19.10 12.17
CA LEU A 356 -9.40 18.67 10.77
C LEU A 356 -10.77 18.63 10.09
N GLU A 357 -11.78 18.01 10.70
CA GLU A 357 -13.14 17.95 10.15
C GLU A 357 -13.77 19.35 10.02
N HIS A 358 -13.62 20.20 11.03
CA HIS A 358 -14.11 21.58 10.97
C HIS A 358 -13.48 22.36 9.80
N LEU A 359 -12.16 22.27 9.64
CA LEU A 359 -11.45 22.96 8.57
C LEU A 359 -11.76 22.39 7.19
N ARG A 360 -12.01 21.08 7.06
CA ARG A 360 -12.48 20.46 5.81
C ARG A 360 -13.82 21.04 5.38
N ILE A 361 -14.79 21.12 6.29
CA ILE A 361 -16.11 21.71 6.05
C ILE A 361 -15.98 23.18 5.68
N LYS A 362 -15.20 23.96 6.44
CA LYS A 362 -14.96 25.39 6.21
C LYS A 362 -14.34 25.66 4.84
N LYS A 363 -13.36 24.84 4.42
CA LYS A 363 -12.72 24.93 3.10
C LYS A 363 -13.53 24.27 1.98
N ARG A 364 -14.72 23.74 2.27
CA ARG A 364 -15.59 23.03 1.31
C ARG A 364 -14.87 21.89 0.57
N ILE A 365 -13.98 21.18 1.28
CA ILE A 365 -13.27 20.03 0.71
C ILE A 365 -14.23 18.85 0.71
N ILE A 366 -14.58 18.37 -0.48
CA ILE A 366 -15.40 17.18 -0.67
C ILE A 366 -14.47 15.97 -0.60
N HIS A 367 -14.55 15.21 0.49
CA HIS A 367 -13.82 13.96 0.65
C HIS A 367 -14.64 12.95 1.46
N PRO A 368 -14.76 11.69 1.01
CA PRO A 368 -14.15 11.12 -0.20
C PRO A 368 -14.70 11.76 -1.49
N CYS A 369 -13.80 12.11 -2.41
CA CYS A 369 -14.18 12.63 -3.71
C CYS A 369 -14.45 11.46 -4.64
N PHE A 370 -15.71 11.06 -4.76
CA PHE A 370 -16.16 10.05 -5.72
C PHE A 370 -16.62 10.65 -7.05
N ASP A 371 -16.63 11.97 -7.14
CA ASP A 371 -17.08 12.70 -8.32
C ASP A 371 -16.02 12.62 -9.41
N LEU A 372 -16.31 11.86 -10.46
CA LEU A 372 -15.58 11.94 -11.71
C LEU A 372 -16.05 13.18 -12.48
N ILE A 373 -15.48 14.34 -12.15
CA ILE A 373 -15.75 15.58 -12.85
C ILE A 373 -14.89 15.61 -14.12
N PRO A 374 -15.47 15.80 -15.32
CA PRO A 374 -14.69 16.05 -16.52
C PRO A 374 -13.73 17.21 -16.27
N TYR A 375 -12.44 17.02 -16.55
CA TYR A 375 -11.46 18.08 -16.41
C TYR A 375 -11.92 19.33 -17.18
N LYS A 376 -12.22 20.40 -16.44
CA LYS A 376 -12.53 21.72 -17.00
C LYS A 376 -11.41 22.65 -16.58
N PRO A 377 -10.61 23.17 -17.53
CA PRO A 377 -9.63 24.20 -17.20
C PRO A 377 -10.39 25.44 -16.73
N SER A 378 -10.32 25.71 -15.43
CA SER A 378 -10.71 27.00 -14.86
C SER A 378 -9.50 27.94 -14.87
N LEU A 379 -9.75 29.26 -14.87
CA LEU A 379 -8.69 30.26 -14.65
C LEU A 379 -7.91 29.97 -13.33
N CYS A 380 -8.57 29.38 -12.33
CA CYS A 380 -7.96 29.01 -11.06
C CYS A 380 -6.99 27.82 -11.16
N THR A 381 -7.27 26.85 -12.05
CA THR A 381 -6.37 25.70 -12.31
C THR A 381 -5.12 26.05 -13.11
N GLN A 382 -5.08 27.22 -13.78
CA GLN A 382 -3.86 27.69 -14.44
C GLN A 382 -2.80 28.21 -13.45
N PHE A 383 -3.22 28.62 -12.25
CA PHE A 383 -2.34 29.05 -11.16
C PHE A 383 -1.99 27.92 -10.18
N TYR A 384 -2.61 26.75 -10.34
CA TYR A 384 -2.32 25.58 -9.51
C TYR A 384 -1.34 24.69 -10.26
N GLU A 385 -0.06 24.80 -9.92
CA GLU A 385 0.93 23.83 -10.39
C GLU A 385 0.64 22.48 -9.73
N LEU A 386 0.15 21.53 -10.53
CA LEU A 386 0.14 20.13 -10.14
C LEU A 386 1.57 19.71 -9.86
N ASP A 387 1.86 19.30 -8.63
CA ASP A 387 3.11 18.64 -8.28
C ASP A 387 3.20 17.35 -9.12
N ARG A 388 3.96 17.42 -10.22
CA ARG A 388 4.03 16.36 -11.24
C ARG A 388 4.54 15.03 -10.69
N ASN A 389 5.09 15.04 -9.47
CA ASN A 389 5.64 13.87 -8.79
C ASN A 389 4.92 13.55 -7.46
N TYR A 390 3.72 14.09 -7.23
CA TYR A 390 2.99 13.80 -6.01
C TYR A 390 2.54 12.34 -5.96
N GLN A 391 3.05 11.61 -4.96
CA GLN A 391 2.68 10.22 -4.69
C GLN A 391 2.46 10.03 -3.19
N GLU A 392 1.26 9.60 -2.83
CA GLU A 392 0.96 9.13 -1.48
C GLU A 392 1.15 7.62 -1.40
N ASP A 393 1.79 7.17 -0.33
CA ASP A 393 1.74 5.77 0.01
C ASP A 393 0.38 5.45 0.64
N LEU A 394 -0.18 4.32 0.23
CA LEU A 394 -1.43 3.79 0.76
C LEU A 394 -1.21 2.64 1.73
N GLU A 395 -0.06 1.97 1.57
CA GLU A 395 0.39 0.84 2.37
C GLU A 395 1.61 1.23 3.19
N ILE A 396 1.75 0.58 4.34
CA ILE A 396 2.92 0.78 5.18
C ILE A 396 4.18 0.28 4.48
N PHE A 397 5.24 1.07 4.59
CA PHE A 397 6.56 0.67 4.15
C PHE A 397 7.01 -0.61 4.89
N GLN A 398 7.12 -1.73 4.17
CA GLN A 398 7.30 -3.06 4.78
C GLN A 398 8.50 -3.15 5.73
N PRO A 399 9.68 -2.55 5.45
CA PRO A 399 10.80 -2.55 6.40
C PRO A 399 10.46 -1.94 7.76
N PHE A 400 9.57 -0.94 7.83
CA PHE A 400 9.13 -0.37 9.11
C PHE A 400 8.22 -1.31 9.89
N ALA A 401 7.46 -2.16 9.22
CA ALA A 401 6.50 -3.08 9.85
C ALA A 401 7.12 -4.45 10.21
N LYS A 402 8.00 -4.97 9.35
CA LYS A 402 8.50 -6.35 9.38
C LYS A 402 10.02 -6.46 9.40
N GLY A 403 10.74 -5.34 9.44
CA GLY A 403 12.20 -5.31 9.52
C GLY A 403 12.71 -6.13 10.71
N ARG A 404 13.78 -6.88 10.47
CA ARG A 404 14.54 -7.59 11.49
C ARG A 404 15.98 -7.17 11.34
N LEU A 405 16.65 -6.91 12.45
CA LEU A 405 18.05 -6.52 12.39
C LEU A 405 18.90 -7.66 11.81
N GLU A 406 19.52 -7.40 10.66
CA GLU A 406 20.36 -8.36 9.96
C GLU A 406 21.69 -7.70 9.56
N TYR A 407 22.76 -8.48 9.62
CA TYR A 407 24.10 -8.03 9.29
C TYR A 407 24.66 -8.82 8.11
N ALA A 408 25.51 -8.17 7.32
CA ALA A 408 26.17 -8.79 6.18
C ALA A 408 27.60 -8.26 5.98
N ASN A 409 28.43 -9.05 5.30
CA ASN A 409 29.73 -8.62 4.81
C ASN A 409 29.57 -8.04 3.40
N LEU A 410 29.28 -6.74 3.34
CA LEU A 410 28.95 -6.01 2.11
C LEU A 410 30.19 -5.42 1.40
#